data_AF-A0A3L6PEW1-F1
#
_entry.id   AF-A0A3L6PEW1-F1
#
_cell.length_a   1.000
_cell.length_b   1.000
_cell.length_c   1.000
_cell.angle_alpha   90.00
_cell.angle_beta   90.00
_cell.angle_gamma   90.00
#
_symmetry.space_group_name_H-M   'P 1'
#
loop_
_entity.id
_entity.type
_entity.pdbx_description
1 polymer ?
#
loop_
_entity_poly.entity_id
_entity_poly.type
_entity_poly.pdbx_seq_one_letter_code
_entity_poly.pdbx_strand_id
1 'polypeptide(L)' 'MWASTHNGTLAGKMAAVVDALYECQLATGTGYLSAFPASFFDKFEAMEPIWAPY' A
#
# COMPACT_ATOMS: atom_id res chain seq x y z
N MET A 1 -3.65 -17.04 -7.62
CA MET A 1 -3.68 -15.80 -8.44
C MET A 1 -4.94 -15.81 -9.28
N TRP A 2 -5.76 -14.75 -9.29
CA TRP A 2 -6.98 -14.74 -10.11
C TRP A 2 -6.69 -14.94 -11.60
N ALA A 3 -5.66 -14.27 -12.14
CA ALA A 3 -5.33 -14.29 -13.57
C ALA A 3 -5.07 -15.70 -14.14
N SER A 4 -4.54 -16.62 -13.33
CA SER A 4 -4.21 -17.99 -13.78
C SER A 4 -5.27 -19.03 -13.41
N THR A 5 -6.22 -18.69 -12.54
CA THR A 5 -7.19 -19.67 -11.99
C THR A 5 -8.64 -19.27 -12.14
N HIS A 6 -8.92 -18.02 -12.54
CA HIS A 6 -10.25 -17.41 -12.58
C HIS A 6 -11.05 -17.61 -11.28
N ASN A 7 -10.37 -17.77 -10.14
CA ASN A 7 -11.02 -17.99 -8.85
C ASN A 7 -11.77 -16.72 -8.39
N GLY A 8 -13.10 -16.74 -8.48
CA GLY A 8 -13.96 -15.61 -8.15
C GLY A 8 -13.84 -15.13 -6.70
N THR A 9 -13.67 -16.04 -5.74
CA THR A 9 -13.46 -15.70 -4.32
C THR A 9 -12.18 -14.89 -4.14
N LEU A 10 -11.10 -15.28 -4.83
CA LEU A 10 -9.84 -14.54 -4.77
C LEU A 10 -9.96 -13.17 -5.46
N ALA A 11 -10.69 -13.08 -6.58
CA ALA A 11 -10.96 -11.82 -7.26
C ALA A 11 -11.66 -10.82 -6.33
N GLY A 12 -12.72 -11.25 -5.64
CA GLY A 12 -13.45 -10.40 -4.69
C GLY A 12 -12.58 -9.90 -3.54
N LYS A 13 -11.71 -10.77 -2.98
CA LYS A 13 -10.76 -10.36 -1.95
C LYS A 13 -9.73 -9.34 -2.47
N MET A 14 -9.22 -9.52 -3.68
CA MET A 14 -8.27 -8.59 -4.29
C MET A 14 -8.92 -7.21 -4.53
N ALA A 15 -10.15 -7.19 -5.05
CA ALA A 15 -10.91 -5.94 -5.23
C ALA A 15 -11.12 -5.21 -3.90
N ALA A 16 -11.56 -5.91 -2.86
CA ALA A 16 -11.77 -5.31 -1.53
C ALA A 16 -10.50 -4.69 -0.93
N VAL A 17 -9.32 -5.28 -1.17
CA VAL A 17 -8.04 -4.69 -0.75
C VAL A 17 -7.75 -3.40 -1.50
N VAL A 18 -7.95 -3.37 -2.83
CA VAL A 18 -7.73 -2.17 -3.64
C VAL A 18 -8.68 -1.05 -3.23
N ASP A 19 -9.95 -1.37 -2.97
CA ASP A 19 -10.96 -0.40 -2.51
C ASP A 19 -10.55 0.23 -1.16
N ALA A 20 -10.11 -0.59 -0.20
CA ALA A 20 -9.63 -0.08 1.10
C ALA A 20 -8.38 0.81 0.95
N LEU A 21 -7.44 0.46 0.07
CA LEU A 21 -6.26 1.28 -0.21
C LEU A 21 -6.65 2.62 -0.86
N TYR A 22 -7.63 2.61 -1.76
CA TYR A 22 -8.19 3.83 -2.35
C TYR A 22 -8.82 4.74 -1.29
N GLU A 23 -9.61 4.19 -0.36
CA GLU A 23 -10.18 4.95 0.75
C GLU A 23 -9.10 5.61 1.62
N CYS A 24 -8.02 4.90 1.95
CA CYS A 24 -6.88 5.46 2.69
C CYS A 24 -6.21 6.61 1.93
N GLN A 25 -5.99 6.45 0.62
CA GLN A 25 -5.37 7.47 -0.21
C GLN A 25 -6.27 8.71 -0.33
N LEU A 26 -7.57 8.51 -0.51
CA LEU A 26 -8.58 9.57 -0.60
C LEU A 26 -8.64 10.37 0.72
N ALA A 27 -8.66 9.69 1.86
CA ALA A 27 -8.70 10.33 3.17
C ALA A 27 -7.46 11.21 3.45
N THR A 28 -6.32 10.86 2.86
CA THR A 28 -5.07 11.64 2.99
C THR A 28 -5.06 12.84 2.02
N GLY A 29 -5.72 12.74 0.87
CA GLY A 29 -5.92 13.84 -0.08
C GLY A 29 -4.68 14.28 -0.87
N THR A 30 -3.51 13.67 -0.62
CA THR A 30 -2.23 14.02 -1.28
C THR A 30 -1.85 13.04 -2.39
N GLY A 31 -2.59 11.95 -2.53
CA GLY A 31 -2.19 10.82 -3.38
C GLY A 31 -1.10 9.93 -2.76
N TYR A 32 -0.59 10.27 -1.57
CA TYR A 32 0.34 9.42 -0.84
C TYR A 32 -0.34 8.15 -0.32
N LEU A 33 0.28 7.00 -0.55
CA LEU A 33 -0.19 5.70 -0.07
C LEU A 33 0.99 4.84 0.38
N SER A 34 1.20 4.77 1.69
CA SER A 34 2.18 3.90 2.33
C SER A 34 1.72 3.60 3.74
N ALA A 35 2.15 2.47 4.28
CA ALA A 35 1.98 2.14 5.70
C ALA A 35 2.92 2.97 6.60
N PHE A 36 3.89 3.68 6.03
CA PHE A 36 4.87 4.49 6.75
C PHE A 36 4.66 6.00 6.50
N PRO A 37 5.06 6.87 7.44
CA PRO A 37 5.18 8.29 7.17
C PRO A 37 6.21 8.58 6.07
N ALA A 38 6.01 9.63 5.28
CA ALA A 38 6.94 10.02 4.22
C ALA A 38 8.36 10.30 4.75
N SER A 39 8.49 10.80 5.98
CA SER A 39 9.78 11.07 6.61
C SER A 39 10.61 9.83 6.93
N PHE A 40 10.03 8.62 6.86
CA PHE A 40 10.83 7.39 7.02
C PHE A 40 11.73 7.14 5.81
N PHE A 41 11.34 7.60 4.62
CA PHE A 41 12.16 7.52 3.42
C PHE A 41 13.40 8.41 3.56
N ASP A 42 13.24 9.64 4.05
CA ASP A 42 14.36 10.55 4.33
C ASP A 42 15.36 9.93 5.32
N LYS A 43 14.85 9.30 6.39
CA LYS A 43 15.68 8.61 7.38
C LYS A 43 16.42 7.42 6.78
N PHE A 44 15.75 6.63 5.96
CA PHE A 44 16.36 5.49 5.29
C PHE A 44 17.46 5.95 4.33
N GLU A 45 17.23 7.02 3.55
CA GLU A 45 18.21 7.62 2.65
C GLU A 45 19.39 8.25 3.39
N ALA A 46 19.17 8.76 4.60
CA ALA A 46 20.21 9.23 5.51
C ALA A 46 20.97 8.09 6.23
N MET A 47 20.65 6.82 5.94
CA MET A 47 21.20 5.63 6.61
C MET A 47 20.94 5.60 8.12
N GLU A 48 19.86 6.23 8.57
CA GLU A 48 19.41 6.12 9.96
C GLU A 48 18.74 4.76 10.23
N PRO A 49 18.86 4.20 11.44
CA PRO A 49 18.19 2.95 11.79
C PRO A 49 16.67 3.10 11.76
N ILE A 50 16.03 2.56 10.72
CA ILE A 50 14.58 2.54 10.54
C ILE A 50 14.14 1.22 9.90
N TRP A 51 12.88 0.84 10.08
CA TRP A 51 12.33 -0.30 9.36
C TRP A 51 12.13 0.07 7.89
N ALA A 52 12.70 -0.73 6.98
CA ALA A 52 12.78 -0.48 5.55
C ALA A 52 11.43 -0.04 4.95
N PRO A 53 11.28 1.23 4.54
CA PRO A 53 10.01 1.79 4.08
C PRO A 53 9.73 1.58 2.58
N TYR A 54 10.69 0.99 1.85
CA TYR A 54 10.60 0.61 0.44
C TYR A 54 9.86 -0.71 0.22
#